data_AF-V4UFL7-F1
#
_entry.id   AF-V4UFL7-F1
#
_cell.length_a   1.000
_cell.length_b   1.000
_cell.length_c   1.000
_cell.angle_alpha   90.00
_cell.angle_beta   90.00
_cell.angle_gamma   90.00
#
_symmetry.space_group_name_H-M   'P 1'
#
loop_
_entity.id
_entity.type
_entity.pdbx_description
1 polymer ?
#
loop_
_entity_poly.entity_id
_entity_poly.type
_entity_poly.pdbx_seq_one_letter_code
_entity_poly.pdbx_strand_id
1 'polypeptide(L)'
;MGAFNDWRWKSFTFRLNKTHLKGDWWSCQVHVPKEAFKIDFVFFNGQNIYENNDQKDFCIAVEGLMDALAFEDFLLEEKRREQEKLAKEKAEQERQEEERRRIEAEHVAIEADRAHARVETERKREMLRELKKKAARSVDNVWYIEPSEFKGEDLVRLHYNKQSSSLAHAKELWIHGGYNNWKDGLSIVARLVSSERTDGDWWYAKVSVPDQALVLDWVFADGPPRKAIVYDNNSRQDFHAIVPKSIPDELYWVEEERQTFKKLQEERRLKEEAARAKAEKTARMKAETKERTLKRFLLSQKHIVYTDPLDVQAGTTVTVFYNPANTVLNGKSEIWFRCSFNHWTHRMGILPPQKMVPVEYSTH
;
A
#
# COMPACT_ATOMS: atom_id res chain seq x y z
N MET A 1 6.95 -46.69 -36.97
CA MET A 1 6.65 -45.55 -36.08
C MET A 1 6.36 -46.12 -34.70
N GLY A 2 6.71 -45.42 -33.63
CA GLY A 2 6.42 -45.88 -32.28
C GLY A 2 6.41 -44.76 -31.27
N ALA A 3 6.08 -45.10 -30.04
CA ALA A 3 6.13 -44.23 -28.87
C ALA A 3 6.24 -45.12 -27.61
N PHE A 4 6.46 -44.49 -26.46
CA PHE A 4 6.54 -45.19 -25.19
C PHE A 4 5.24 -45.02 -24.40
N ASN A 5 4.96 -45.99 -23.53
CA ASN A 5 3.90 -45.96 -22.52
C ASN A 5 2.50 -45.69 -23.09
N ASP A 6 2.01 -46.60 -23.93
CA ASP A 6 0.70 -46.54 -24.56
C ASP A 6 0.54 -45.32 -25.47
N TRP A 7 1.58 -45.03 -26.25
CA TRP A 7 1.66 -43.87 -27.15
C TRP A 7 1.66 -42.48 -26.49
N ARG A 8 1.82 -42.40 -25.16
CA ARG A 8 1.71 -41.15 -24.40
C ARG A 8 3.04 -40.45 -24.14
N TRP A 9 4.16 -41.10 -24.46
CA TRP A 9 5.48 -40.55 -24.16
C TRP A 9 6.43 -40.65 -25.36
N LYS A 10 7.03 -39.52 -25.74
CA LYS A 10 8.11 -39.38 -26.74
C LYS A 10 7.95 -40.30 -27.96
N SER A 11 7.24 -39.84 -28.98
CA SER A 11 7.13 -40.58 -30.25
C SER A 11 8.44 -40.58 -31.03
N PHE A 12 8.64 -41.62 -31.83
CA PHE A 12 9.81 -41.82 -32.67
C PHE A 12 9.44 -42.50 -34.00
N THR A 13 10.28 -42.29 -35.01
CA THR A 13 10.19 -42.97 -36.30
C THR A 13 11.59 -43.26 -36.80
N PHE A 14 11.85 -44.53 -37.16
CA PHE A 14 13.13 -44.98 -37.68
C PHE A 14 12.96 -45.65 -39.04
N ARG A 15 13.95 -45.47 -39.90
CA ARG A 15 14.11 -46.28 -41.12
C ARG A 15 14.82 -47.57 -40.74
N LEU A 16 14.26 -48.71 -41.15
CA LEU A 16 14.87 -50.01 -40.88
C LEU A 16 15.99 -50.31 -41.88
N ASN A 17 16.99 -51.06 -41.43
CA ASN A 17 18.13 -51.49 -42.22
C ASN A 17 18.14 -53.02 -42.38
N LYS A 18 18.51 -53.51 -43.57
CA LYS A 18 18.67 -54.95 -43.79
C LYS A 18 19.78 -55.51 -42.90
N THR A 19 19.57 -56.73 -42.43
CA THR A 19 20.54 -57.45 -41.60
C THR A 19 21.26 -58.55 -42.38
N HIS A 20 22.31 -59.10 -41.78
CA HIS A 20 23.06 -60.24 -42.29
C HIS A 20 22.49 -61.60 -41.81
N LEU A 21 21.34 -61.59 -41.13
CA LEU A 21 20.69 -62.81 -40.62
C LEU A 21 20.06 -63.59 -41.79
N LYS A 22 19.98 -64.92 -41.66
CA LYS A 22 19.37 -65.78 -42.69
C LYS A 22 17.85 -65.52 -42.77
N GLY A 23 17.39 -64.88 -43.85
CA GLY A 23 16.00 -64.46 -44.07
C GLY A 23 15.91 -62.98 -44.46
N ASP A 24 14.71 -62.43 -44.67
CA ASP A 24 14.51 -60.98 -44.94
C ASP A 24 14.31 -60.21 -43.63
N TRP A 25 15.34 -60.22 -42.78
CA TRP A 25 15.32 -59.56 -41.47
C TRP A 25 15.80 -58.11 -41.56
N TRP A 26 15.00 -57.21 -40.99
CA TRP A 26 15.28 -55.78 -40.90
C TRP A 26 15.46 -55.35 -39.44
N SER A 27 16.32 -54.34 -39.20
CA SER A 27 16.69 -53.90 -37.85
C SER A 27 16.72 -52.38 -37.70
N CYS A 28 16.54 -51.90 -36.48
CA CYS A 28 16.87 -50.55 -36.05
C CYS A 28 17.35 -50.58 -34.61
N GLN A 29 17.98 -49.49 -34.17
CA GLN A 29 18.34 -49.28 -32.77
C GLN A 29 17.41 -48.22 -32.19
N VAL A 30 16.79 -48.53 -31.05
CA VAL A 30 15.89 -47.64 -30.34
C VAL A 30 16.50 -47.31 -28.98
N HIS A 31 16.65 -46.02 -28.68
CA HIS A 31 17.03 -45.58 -27.34
C HIS A 31 15.78 -45.58 -26.45
N VAL A 32 15.78 -46.43 -25.43
CA VAL A 32 14.67 -46.54 -24.48
C VAL A 32 14.93 -45.57 -23.31
N PRO A 33 14.08 -44.55 -23.11
CA PRO A 33 14.25 -43.59 -22.03
C PRO A 33 13.94 -44.23 -20.68
N LYS A 34 14.50 -43.67 -19.59
CA LYS A 34 14.31 -44.20 -18.23
C LYS A 34 12.86 -44.16 -17.76
N GLU A 35 12.04 -43.33 -18.38
CA GLU A 35 10.62 -43.19 -18.06
C GLU A 35 9.73 -44.18 -18.82
N ALA A 36 10.29 -45.08 -19.64
CA ALA A 36 9.51 -46.08 -20.38
C ALA A 36 9.35 -47.38 -19.58
N PHE A 37 8.10 -47.85 -19.48
CA PHE A 37 7.75 -49.22 -19.05
C PHE A 37 7.24 -50.08 -20.22
N LYS A 38 6.90 -49.44 -21.35
CA LYS A 38 6.38 -50.10 -22.55
C LYS A 38 6.84 -49.35 -23.81
N ILE A 39 7.14 -50.09 -24.87
CA ILE A 39 7.35 -49.55 -26.22
C ILE A 39 6.18 -50.01 -27.08
N ASP A 40 5.48 -49.09 -27.71
CA ASP A 40 4.38 -49.35 -28.64
C ASP A 40 4.83 -48.92 -30.05
N PHE A 41 4.64 -49.79 -31.05
CA PHE A 41 5.09 -49.51 -32.40
C PHE A 41 4.30 -50.25 -33.48
N VAL A 42 4.38 -49.70 -34.68
CA VAL A 42 3.83 -50.25 -35.92
C VAL A 42 4.87 -50.17 -37.03
N PHE A 43 4.81 -51.12 -37.96
CA PHE A 43 5.60 -51.08 -39.17
C PHE A 43 4.79 -50.44 -40.29
N PHE A 44 5.47 -49.73 -41.19
CA PHE A 44 4.81 -49.09 -42.32
C PHE A 44 5.79 -48.91 -43.48
N ASN A 45 5.26 -48.79 -44.69
CA ASN A 45 6.06 -48.70 -45.91
C ASN A 45 6.58 -47.28 -46.23
N GLY A 46 6.48 -46.33 -45.30
CA GLY A 46 6.79 -44.92 -45.54
C GLY A 46 5.62 -44.12 -46.15
N GLN A 47 4.50 -44.77 -46.49
CA GLN A 47 3.31 -44.16 -47.07
C GLN A 47 2.07 -44.53 -46.24
N ASN A 48 1.07 -45.18 -46.82
CA ASN A 48 -0.25 -45.43 -46.24
C ASN A 48 -0.53 -46.89 -45.87
N ILE A 49 0.43 -47.80 -46.04
CA ILE A 49 0.27 -49.21 -45.66
C ILE A 49 0.96 -49.42 -44.31
N TYR A 50 0.17 -49.85 -43.34
CA TYR A 50 0.59 -50.12 -41.97
C TYR A 50 0.41 -51.60 -41.65
N GLU A 51 1.37 -52.17 -40.96
CA GLU A 51 1.28 -53.45 -40.27
C GLU A 51 1.23 -53.12 -38.77
N ASN A 52 0.03 -53.28 -38.21
CA ASN A 52 -0.31 -52.92 -36.84
C ASN A 52 -0.92 -54.10 -36.07
N ASN A 53 -0.60 -55.33 -36.45
CA ASN A 53 -0.95 -56.53 -35.69
C ASN A 53 -2.47 -56.63 -35.43
N ASP A 54 -3.28 -56.55 -36.49
CA ASP A 54 -4.74 -56.56 -36.42
C ASP A 54 -5.32 -55.52 -35.42
N GLN A 55 -4.86 -54.27 -35.53
CA GLN A 55 -5.28 -53.14 -34.67
C GLN A 55 -4.86 -53.24 -33.20
N LYS A 56 -3.99 -54.20 -32.83
CA LYS A 56 -3.47 -54.33 -31.46
C LYS A 56 -2.13 -53.64 -31.25
N ASP A 57 -1.51 -53.19 -32.34
CA ASP A 57 -0.12 -52.74 -32.42
C ASP A 57 0.89 -53.80 -31.94
N PHE A 58 2.17 -53.56 -32.18
CA PHE A 58 3.24 -54.32 -31.54
C PHE A 58 3.65 -53.61 -30.26
N CYS A 59 3.88 -54.39 -29.20
CA CYS A 59 4.42 -53.84 -27.97
C CYS A 59 5.50 -54.71 -27.34
N ILE A 60 6.43 -54.07 -26.65
CA ILE A 60 7.50 -54.70 -25.87
C ILE A 60 7.47 -54.07 -24.47
N ALA A 61 7.38 -54.91 -23.43
CA ALA A 61 7.55 -54.45 -22.05
C ALA A 61 9.02 -54.09 -21.80
N VAL A 62 9.25 -52.99 -21.11
CA VAL A 62 10.59 -52.53 -20.73
C VAL A 62 10.83 -52.93 -19.27
N GLU A 63 11.85 -53.75 -19.03
CA GLU A 63 12.29 -54.05 -17.67
C GLU A 63 13.04 -52.86 -17.08
N GLY A 64 12.55 -52.35 -15.94
CA GLY A 64 13.12 -51.17 -15.28
C GLY A 64 12.40 -50.81 -13.98
N LEU A 65 12.80 -49.70 -13.38
CA LEU A 65 12.17 -49.17 -12.16
C LEU A 65 10.85 -48.41 -12.43
N MET A 66 10.55 -48.14 -13.70
CA MET A 66 9.34 -47.44 -14.10
C MET A 66 8.26 -48.46 -14.41
N ASP A 67 7.13 -48.38 -13.71
CA ASP A 67 5.90 -49.11 -14.04
C ASP A 67 4.79 -48.13 -14.43
N ALA A 68 3.61 -48.65 -14.78
CA ALA A 68 2.49 -47.82 -15.21
C ALA A 68 2.03 -46.80 -14.14
N LEU A 69 2.08 -47.17 -12.85
CA LEU A 69 1.70 -46.29 -11.76
C LEU A 69 2.75 -45.20 -11.53
N ALA A 70 4.03 -45.57 -11.52
CA ALA A 70 5.14 -44.66 -11.40
C ALA A 70 5.19 -43.66 -12.58
N PHE A 71 4.81 -44.10 -13.78
CA PHE A 71 4.71 -43.21 -14.94
C PHE A 71 3.56 -42.19 -14.84
N GLU A 72 2.40 -42.58 -14.29
CA GLU A 72 1.32 -41.62 -14.02
C GLU A 72 1.73 -40.58 -12.97
N ASP A 73 2.41 -41.00 -11.90
CA ASP A 73 2.95 -40.06 -10.91
C ASP A 73 4.00 -39.13 -11.52
N PHE A 74 4.85 -39.64 -12.42
CA PHE A 74 5.80 -38.83 -13.18
C PHE A 74 5.10 -37.78 -14.06
N LEU A 75 4.05 -38.14 -14.80
CA LEU A 75 3.29 -37.19 -15.63
C LEU A 75 2.61 -36.11 -14.79
N LEU A 76 2.09 -36.46 -13.60
CA LEU A 76 1.50 -35.51 -12.68
C LEU A 76 2.54 -34.51 -12.14
N GLU A 77 3.74 -34.99 -11.81
CA GLU A 77 4.84 -34.15 -11.36
C GLU A 77 5.34 -33.21 -12.46
N GLU A 78 5.51 -33.69 -13.69
CA GLU A 78 5.88 -32.83 -14.83
C GLU A 78 4.82 -31.76 -15.10
N LYS A 79 3.54 -32.14 -15.10
CA LYS A 79 2.43 -31.18 -15.25
C LYS A 79 2.42 -30.15 -14.12
N ARG A 80 2.70 -30.56 -12.88
CA ARG A 80 2.83 -29.64 -11.74
C ARG A 80 3.99 -28.67 -11.96
N ARG A 81 5.17 -29.14 -12.39
CA ARG A 81 6.33 -28.28 -12.67
C ARG A 81 6.05 -27.25 -13.75
N GLU A 82 5.39 -27.65 -14.83
CA GLU A 82 4.95 -26.73 -15.89
C GLU A 82 3.98 -25.68 -15.35
N GLN A 83 2.98 -26.10 -14.56
CA GLN A 83 2.03 -25.19 -13.92
C GLN A 83 2.71 -24.22 -12.96
N GLU A 84 3.67 -24.70 -12.15
CA GLU A 84 4.46 -23.87 -11.25
C GLU A 84 5.32 -22.87 -12.01
N LYS A 85 5.94 -23.28 -13.12
CA LYS A 85 6.72 -22.38 -13.99
C LYS A 85 5.83 -21.29 -14.57
N LEU A 86 4.68 -21.66 -15.13
CA LEU A 86 3.72 -20.70 -15.67
C LEU A 86 3.17 -19.77 -14.58
N ALA A 87 2.91 -20.29 -13.37
CA ALA A 87 2.47 -19.48 -12.23
C ALA A 87 3.57 -18.49 -11.79
N LYS A 88 4.84 -18.90 -11.78
CA LYS A 88 5.98 -18.02 -11.48
C LYS A 88 6.14 -16.92 -12.52
N GLU A 89 6.03 -17.25 -13.80
CA GLU A 89 6.11 -16.28 -14.90
C GLU A 89 4.97 -15.26 -14.84
N LYS A 90 3.72 -15.72 -14.64
CA LYS A 90 2.57 -14.83 -14.44
C LYS A 90 2.74 -13.94 -13.21
N ALA A 91 3.17 -14.51 -12.09
CA ALA A 91 3.40 -13.74 -10.86
C ALA A 91 4.51 -12.69 -11.04
N GLU A 92 5.55 -12.96 -11.83
CA GLU A 92 6.58 -11.97 -12.17
C GLU A 92 6.03 -10.86 -13.07
N GLN A 93 5.24 -11.20 -14.08
CA GLN A 93 4.58 -10.20 -14.94
C GLN A 93 3.63 -9.30 -14.15
N GLU A 94 2.82 -9.87 -13.26
CA GLU A 94 1.93 -9.13 -12.37
C GLU A 94 2.71 -8.20 -11.44
N ARG A 95 3.83 -8.66 -10.85
CA ARG A 95 4.71 -7.82 -10.04
C ARG A 95 5.25 -6.62 -10.82
N GLN A 96 5.75 -6.85 -12.03
CA GLN A 96 6.29 -5.78 -12.88
C GLN A 96 5.22 -4.78 -13.30
N GLU A 97 4.00 -5.25 -13.57
CA GLU A 97 2.88 -4.37 -13.88
C GLU A 97 2.42 -3.56 -12.66
N GLU A 98 2.35 -4.17 -11.47
CA GLU A 98 2.03 -3.48 -10.23
C GLU A 98 3.08 -2.41 -9.91
N GLU A 99 4.37 -2.71 -10.06
CA GLU A 99 5.46 -1.76 -9.87
C GLU A 99 5.37 -0.59 -10.85
N ARG A 100 5.12 -0.87 -12.13
CA ARG A 100 4.93 0.18 -13.15
C ARG A 100 3.74 1.09 -12.80
N ARG A 101 2.61 0.51 -12.42
CA ARG A 101 1.42 1.27 -11.99
C ARG A 101 1.71 2.10 -10.75
N ARG A 102 2.50 1.60 -9.81
CA ARG A 102 2.91 2.32 -8.61
C ARG A 102 3.76 3.53 -8.95
N ILE A 103 4.78 3.37 -9.80
CA ILE A 103 5.66 4.47 -10.25
C ILE A 103 4.84 5.54 -10.97
N GLU A 104 3.94 5.13 -11.87
CA GLU A 104 3.07 6.06 -12.61
C GLU A 104 2.14 6.82 -11.66
N ALA A 105 1.50 6.12 -10.71
CA ALA A 105 0.64 6.75 -9.71
C ALA A 105 1.41 7.74 -8.81
N GLU A 106 2.64 7.39 -8.41
CA GLU A 106 3.51 8.28 -7.63
C GLU A 106 3.87 9.54 -8.42
N HIS A 107 4.24 9.37 -9.69
CA HIS A 107 4.55 10.49 -10.59
C HIS A 107 3.34 11.42 -10.76
N VAL A 108 2.15 10.87 -11.02
CA VAL A 108 0.91 11.64 -11.14
C VAL A 108 0.60 12.39 -9.84
N ALA A 109 0.75 11.76 -8.69
CA ALA A 109 0.52 12.39 -7.40
C ALA A 109 1.54 13.52 -7.11
N ILE A 110 2.80 13.34 -7.48
CA ILE A 110 3.83 14.40 -7.38
C ILE A 110 3.48 15.59 -8.27
N GLU A 111 3.05 15.35 -9.51
CA GLU A 111 2.71 16.44 -10.41
C GLU A 111 1.42 17.17 -9.98
N ALA A 112 0.44 16.43 -9.43
CA ALA A 112 -0.74 17.02 -8.82
C ALA A 112 -0.38 17.95 -7.64
N ASP A 113 0.53 17.52 -6.76
CA ASP A 113 1.01 18.36 -5.65
C ASP A 113 1.74 19.61 -6.15
N ARG A 114 2.54 19.51 -7.23
CA ARG A 114 3.17 20.69 -7.84
C ARG A 114 2.14 21.65 -8.42
N ALA A 115 1.15 21.12 -9.16
CA ALA A 115 0.09 21.94 -9.72
C ALA A 115 -0.72 22.66 -8.62
N HIS A 116 -1.04 21.94 -7.53
CA HIS A 116 -1.71 22.52 -6.38
C HIS A 116 -0.86 23.60 -5.70
N ALA A 117 0.44 23.36 -5.52
CA ALA A 117 1.36 24.36 -4.95
C ALA A 117 1.42 25.64 -5.80
N ARG A 118 1.47 25.52 -7.14
CA ARG A 118 1.43 26.66 -8.06
C ARG A 118 0.14 27.47 -7.91
N VAL A 119 -1.02 26.81 -7.90
CA VAL A 119 -2.33 27.48 -7.77
C VAL A 119 -2.45 28.22 -6.45
N GLU A 120 -2.07 27.58 -5.33
CA GLU A 120 -2.10 28.21 -4.00
C GLU A 120 -1.15 29.40 -3.91
N THR A 121 0.05 29.26 -4.50
CA THR A 121 1.05 30.33 -4.50
C THR A 121 0.58 31.52 -5.33
N GLU A 122 0.01 31.29 -6.51
CA GLU A 122 -0.51 32.38 -7.35
C GLU A 122 -1.68 33.10 -6.67
N ARG A 123 -2.57 32.35 -6.00
CA ARG A 123 -3.65 32.96 -5.20
C ARG A 123 -3.11 33.86 -4.09
N LYS A 124 -2.12 33.39 -3.32
CA LYS A 124 -1.46 34.19 -2.28
C LYS A 124 -0.78 35.42 -2.89
N ARG A 125 -0.18 35.25 -4.07
CA ARG A 125 0.49 36.33 -4.81
C ARG A 125 -0.46 37.42 -5.25
N GLU A 126 -1.61 37.06 -5.80
CA GLU A 126 -2.66 38.02 -6.15
C GLU A 126 -3.17 38.77 -4.92
N MET A 127 -3.45 38.06 -3.81
CA MET A 127 -3.88 38.69 -2.56
C MET A 127 -2.84 39.69 -2.04
N LEU A 128 -1.56 39.32 -2.02
CA LEU A 128 -0.49 40.21 -1.56
C LEU A 128 -0.29 41.40 -2.51
N ARG A 129 -0.49 41.20 -3.82
CA ARG A 129 -0.43 42.28 -4.82
C ARG A 129 -1.53 43.32 -4.58
N GLU A 130 -2.76 42.90 -4.30
CA GLU A 130 -3.85 43.81 -3.94
C GLU A 130 -3.59 44.51 -2.60
N LEU A 131 -3.01 43.79 -1.63
CA LEU A 131 -2.61 44.38 -0.34
C LEU A 131 -1.55 45.47 -0.51
N LYS A 132 -0.51 45.22 -1.31
CA LYS A 132 0.55 46.21 -1.61
C LYS A 132 -0.01 47.51 -2.19
N LYS A 133 -1.13 47.47 -2.93
CA LYS A 133 -1.80 48.70 -3.43
C LYS A 133 -2.43 49.54 -2.33
N LYS A 134 -2.85 48.90 -1.22
CA LYS A 134 -3.45 49.56 -0.05
C LYS A 134 -2.41 50.00 0.97
N ALA A 135 -1.22 49.42 0.94
CA ALA A 135 -0.14 49.74 1.84
C ALA A 135 0.40 51.16 1.59
N ALA A 136 0.49 51.95 2.66
CA ALA A 136 1.08 53.28 2.63
C ALA A 136 2.50 53.24 3.21
N ARG A 137 3.30 54.29 2.99
CA ARG A 137 4.60 54.45 3.68
C ARG A 137 4.43 55.10 5.05
N SER A 138 3.46 55.99 5.14
CA SER A 138 2.99 56.68 6.34
C SER A 138 1.64 57.27 6.02
N VAL A 139 0.82 57.50 7.04
CA VAL A 139 -0.40 58.28 6.91
C VAL A 139 -0.26 59.49 7.81
N ASP A 140 -0.36 60.67 7.21
CA ASP A 140 -0.18 61.93 7.91
C ASP A 140 -1.10 62.01 9.13
N ASN A 141 -0.54 62.49 10.25
CA ASN A 141 -1.23 62.57 11.54
C ASN A 141 -1.81 61.26 12.11
N VAL A 142 -1.56 60.10 11.51
CA VAL A 142 -2.06 58.80 12.02
C VAL A 142 -0.90 57.89 12.41
N TRP A 143 0.02 57.56 11.50
CA TRP A 143 1.14 56.66 11.79
C TRP A 143 2.31 56.84 10.83
N TYR A 144 3.51 56.51 11.29
CA TYR A 144 4.72 56.42 10.47
C TYR A 144 5.73 55.45 11.07
N ILE A 145 6.70 54.99 10.28
CA ILE A 145 7.79 54.10 10.71
C ILE A 145 9.12 54.85 10.63
N GLU A 146 9.94 54.71 11.66
CA GLU A 146 11.28 55.29 11.75
C GLU A 146 12.33 54.19 12.03
N PRO A 147 13.40 54.07 11.21
CA PRO A 147 13.65 54.81 9.98
C PRO A 147 12.65 54.44 8.87
N SER A 148 12.46 55.33 7.90
CA SER A 148 11.56 55.10 6.75
C SER A 148 12.10 54.10 5.73
N GLU A 149 13.41 53.84 5.77
CA GLU A 149 14.12 52.89 4.92
C GLU A 149 14.63 51.73 5.80
N PHE A 150 14.02 50.55 5.65
CA PHE A 150 14.31 49.36 6.46
C PHE A 150 14.13 48.06 5.65
N LYS A 151 14.70 46.97 6.16
CA LYS A 151 14.59 45.60 5.62
C LYS A 151 14.13 44.62 6.70
N GLY A 152 13.96 43.35 6.30
CA GLY A 152 13.78 42.26 7.24
C GLY A 152 14.93 42.18 8.25
N GLU A 153 14.60 41.71 9.45
CA GLU A 153 15.45 41.64 10.66
C GLU A 153 15.80 43.00 11.30
N ASP A 154 15.50 44.13 10.64
CA ASP A 154 15.71 45.44 11.25
C ASP A 154 14.74 45.66 12.42
N LEU A 155 15.19 46.46 13.40
CA LEU A 155 14.36 46.93 14.51
C LEU A 155 13.90 48.36 14.22
N VAL A 156 12.61 48.56 13.96
CA VAL A 156 12.02 49.85 13.60
C VAL A 156 11.14 50.40 14.73
N ARG A 157 10.92 51.72 14.76
CA ARG A 157 9.94 52.37 15.64
C ARG A 157 8.69 52.68 14.85
N LEU A 158 7.60 52.01 15.18
CA LEU A 158 6.28 52.28 14.60
C LEU A 158 5.56 53.26 15.50
N HIS A 159 5.33 54.46 14.99
CA HIS A 159 4.66 55.55 15.67
C HIS A 159 3.18 55.61 15.29
N TYR A 160 2.34 55.95 16.26
CA TYR A 160 0.90 56.00 16.13
C TYR A 160 0.35 57.18 16.93
N ASN A 161 -0.49 57.99 16.29
CA ASN A 161 -1.20 59.08 16.94
C ASN A 161 -2.60 58.62 17.29
N LYS A 162 -2.91 58.48 18.58
CA LYS A 162 -4.23 57.99 19.01
C LYS A 162 -5.31 59.07 19.04
N GLN A 163 -4.96 60.35 18.83
CA GLN A 163 -5.79 61.53 19.13
C GLN A 163 -7.11 61.62 18.33
N SER A 164 -7.30 60.80 17.30
CA SER A 164 -8.55 60.74 16.53
C SER A 164 -8.97 59.31 16.20
N SER A 165 -8.57 58.35 17.04
CA SER A 165 -8.85 56.92 16.88
C SER A 165 -9.91 56.41 17.86
N SER A 166 -10.40 55.19 17.63
CA SER A 166 -11.21 54.44 18.61
C SER A 166 -10.49 54.20 19.95
N LEU A 167 -9.17 54.44 20.00
CA LEU A 167 -8.32 54.25 21.17
C LEU A 167 -7.97 55.56 21.90
N ALA A 168 -8.62 56.68 21.59
CA ALA A 168 -8.31 57.98 22.20
C ALA A 168 -8.29 57.94 23.74
N HIS A 169 -9.22 57.20 24.36
CA HIS A 169 -9.32 57.07 25.82
C HIS A 169 -8.59 55.85 26.41
N ALA A 170 -7.89 55.07 25.59
CA ALA A 170 -7.14 53.91 26.05
C ALA A 170 -5.97 54.36 26.96
N LYS A 171 -5.83 53.66 28.10
CA LYS A 171 -4.74 53.88 29.07
C LYS A 171 -3.47 53.11 28.71
N GLU A 172 -3.64 52.01 28.01
CA GLU A 172 -2.56 51.20 27.46
C GLU A 172 -2.77 51.06 25.97
N LEU A 173 -1.67 50.95 25.23
CA LEU A 173 -1.68 50.74 23.79
C LEU A 173 -0.76 49.59 23.43
N TRP A 174 -1.24 48.75 22.54
CA TRP A 174 -0.53 47.59 22.02
C TRP A 174 -0.64 47.55 20.50
N ILE A 175 0.43 47.08 19.85
CA ILE A 175 0.40 46.69 18.46
C ILE A 175 0.26 45.17 18.40
N HIS A 176 -0.74 44.71 17.67
CA HIS A 176 -0.90 43.34 17.26
C HIS A 176 -0.66 43.30 15.76
N GLY A 177 0.37 42.59 15.31
CA GLY A 177 0.79 42.60 13.92
C GLY A 177 1.22 41.25 13.40
N GLY A 178 1.34 41.21 12.09
CA GLY A 178 1.87 40.12 11.30
C GLY A 178 2.51 40.68 10.05
N TYR A 179 2.64 39.82 9.05
CA TYR A 179 3.25 40.20 7.79
C TYR A 179 2.68 39.36 6.64
N ASN A 180 2.86 39.88 5.42
CA ASN A 180 2.45 39.27 4.17
C ASN A 180 1.00 38.77 4.16
N ASN A 181 0.07 39.64 4.56
CA ASN A 181 -1.35 39.34 4.76
C ASN A 181 -1.59 38.35 5.92
N TRP A 182 -0.98 38.63 7.08
CA TRP A 182 -1.11 37.79 8.28
C TRP A 182 -0.77 36.31 8.04
N LYS A 183 0.25 35.99 7.22
CA LYS A 183 0.49 34.62 6.73
C LYS A 183 0.72 33.60 7.86
N ASP A 184 1.40 34.02 8.92
CA ASP A 184 1.67 33.21 10.12
C ASP A 184 0.74 33.55 11.29
N GLY A 185 -0.31 34.33 11.02
CA GLY A 185 -1.15 34.94 12.04
C GLY A 185 -0.40 36.01 12.85
N LEU A 186 -0.73 36.11 14.14
CA LEU A 186 -0.17 37.11 15.05
C LEU A 186 1.28 36.76 15.41
N SER A 187 2.23 37.52 14.85
CA SER A 187 3.68 37.30 15.03
C SER A 187 4.40 38.50 15.63
N ILE A 188 3.78 39.69 15.62
CA ILE A 188 4.32 40.92 16.20
C ILE A 188 3.38 41.34 17.33
N VAL A 189 3.91 41.41 18.56
CA VAL A 189 3.17 41.91 19.72
C VAL A 189 4.10 42.80 20.52
N ALA A 190 3.74 44.08 20.66
CA ALA A 190 4.50 45.01 21.48
C ALA A 190 3.60 46.04 22.14
N ARG A 191 3.98 46.47 23.34
CA ARG A 191 3.32 47.58 24.03
C ARG A 191 3.92 48.89 23.53
N LEU A 192 3.07 49.87 23.25
CA LEU A 192 3.50 51.20 22.87
C LEU A 192 3.83 52.03 24.12
N VAL A 193 4.75 52.99 23.95
CA VAL A 193 5.12 53.99 24.95
C VAL A 193 4.89 55.39 24.40
N SER A 194 4.55 56.34 25.26
CA SER A 194 4.32 57.73 24.86
C SER A 194 5.57 58.37 24.28
N SER A 195 5.41 59.14 23.21
CA SER A 195 6.45 59.98 22.62
C SER A 195 6.47 61.36 23.30
N GLU A 196 7.60 62.05 23.22
CA GLU A 196 7.78 63.41 23.75
C GLU A 196 7.30 64.50 22.77
N ARG A 197 6.74 64.09 21.61
CA ARG A 197 6.22 65.00 20.60
C ARG A 197 5.03 65.81 21.13
N THR A 198 5.05 67.11 20.88
CA THR A 198 4.00 68.05 21.31
C THR A 198 2.92 68.28 20.26
N ASP A 199 3.10 67.79 19.03
CA ASP A 199 2.20 67.96 17.88
C ASP A 199 1.20 66.80 17.72
N GLY A 200 0.84 66.15 18.82
CA GLY A 200 -0.22 65.14 18.88
C GLY A 200 -0.03 64.16 20.04
N ASP A 201 -0.98 63.24 20.23
CA ASP A 201 -0.88 62.17 21.24
C ASP A 201 -0.16 60.95 20.63
N TRP A 202 1.14 61.13 20.40
CA TRP A 202 1.99 60.17 19.71
C TRP A 202 2.54 59.11 20.67
N TRP A 203 2.45 57.86 20.24
CA TRP A 203 2.98 56.68 20.93
C TRP A 203 3.81 55.85 19.94
N TYR A 204 4.78 55.06 20.42
CA TYR A 204 5.54 54.18 19.54
C TYR A 204 5.87 52.84 20.17
N ALA A 205 6.06 51.83 19.33
CA ALA A 205 6.61 50.53 19.72
C ALA A 205 7.86 50.22 18.88
N LYS A 206 8.83 49.52 19.49
CA LYS A 206 9.94 48.91 18.75
C LYS A 206 9.46 47.58 18.17
N VAL A 207 9.51 47.44 16.85
CA VAL A 207 9.01 46.28 16.11
C VAL A 207 10.18 45.65 15.36
N SER A 208 10.43 44.37 15.60
CA SER A 208 11.35 43.59 14.78
C SER A 208 10.65 43.22 13.49
N VAL A 209 11.20 43.62 12.35
CA VAL A 209 10.64 43.31 11.03
C VAL A 209 10.99 41.85 10.71
N PRO A 210 10.03 40.99 10.36
CA PRO A 210 10.34 39.62 9.94
C PRO A 210 11.25 39.60 8.70
N ASP A 211 12.16 38.64 8.63
CA ASP A 211 13.17 38.50 7.57
C ASP A 211 12.56 38.45 6.16
N GLN A 212 11.43 37.74 6.01
CA GLN A 212 10.71 37.55 4.75
C GLN A 212 9.54 38.52 4.57
N ALA A 213 9.46 39.59 5.35
CA ALA A 213 8.39 40.57 5.23
C ALA A 213 8.51 41.40 3.94
N LEU A 214 7.47 41.34 3.11
CA LEU A 214 7.23 42.24 1.97
C LEU A 214 6.27 43.36 2.38
N VAL A 215 5.30 43.04 3.24
CA VAL A 215 4.33 43.96 3.83
C VAL A 215 4.19 43.63 5.31
N LEU A 216 4.18 44.67 6.17
CA LEU A 216 3.78 44.56 7.57
C LEU A 216 2.28 44.83 7.68
N ASP A 217 1.60 44.04 8.49
CA ASP A 217 0.17 44.16 8.79
C ASP A 217 -0.01 44.37 10.29
N TRP A 218 -0.83 45.32 10.70
CA TRP A 218 -1.11 45.48 12.12
C TRP A 218 -2.44 46.15 12.43
N VAL A 219 -2.85 45.98 13.68
CA VAL A 219 -3.92 46.72 14.34
C VAL A 219 -3.40 47.23 15.68
N PHE A 220 -3.99 48.31 16.17
CA PHE A 220 -3.74 48.78 17.53
C PHE A 220 -4.84 48.30 18.47
N ALA A 221 -4.50 48.11 19.72
CA ALA A 221 -5.40 47.59 20.74
C ALA A 221 -5.16 48.26 22.09
N ASP A 222 -6.17 48.22 22.97
CA ASP A 222 -6.11 48.75 24.34
C ASP A 222 -5.48 47.80 25.37
N GLY A 223 -4.95 46.66 24.92
CA GLY A 223 -4.37 45.63 25.78
C GLY A 223 -3.62 44.55 24.99
N PRO A 224 -2.93 43.63 25.68
CA PRO A 224 -2.25 42.52 25.01
C PRO A 224 -3.24 41.51 24.41
N PRO A 225 -2.76 40.55 23.61
CA PRO A 225 -3.61 39.53 23.01
C PRO A 225 -4.45 38.80 24.06
N ARG A 226 -5.72 38.51 23.73
CA ARG A 226 -6.74 37.91 24.62
C ARG A 226 -7.25 38.80 25.76
N LYS A 227 -6.66 39.97 26.02
CA LYS A 227 -7.12 40.93 27.03
C LYS A 227 -7.63 42.24 26.44
N ALA A 228 -7.23 42.57 25.22
CA ALA A 228 -7.75 43.72 24.49
C ALA A 228 -9.26 43.61 24.22
N ILE A 229 -9.95 44.73 24.40
CA ILE A 229 -11.39 44.92 24.20
C ILE A 229 -11.64 45.84 23.03
N VAL A 230 -10.89 46.94 22.94
CA VAL A 230 -11.03 47.96 21.89
C VAL A 230 -9.86 47.84 20.91
N TYR A 231 -10.19 47.90 19.62
CA TYR A 231 -9.23 47.87 18.52
C TYR A 231 -9.39 49.08 17.63
N ASP A 232 -8.27 49.60 17.15
CA ASP A 232 -8.21 50.35 15.91
C ASP A 232 -7.64 49.46 14.82
N ASN A 233 -8.50 49.06 13.89
CA ASN A 233 -8.17 48.27 12.71
C ASN A 233 -8.43 49.05 11.42
N ASN A 234 -8.29 50.38 11.46
CA ASN A 234 -8.40 51.24 10.28
C ASN A 234 -9.71 51.01 9.50
N SER A 235 -10.85 51.01 10.20
CA SER A 235 -12.17 50.70 9.62
C SER A 235 -12.23 49.32 8.93
N ARG A 236 -11.70 48.28 9.59
CA ARG A 236 -11.60 46.89 9.07
C ARG A 236 -10.69 46.72 7.86
N GLN A 237 -9.86 47.71 7.57
CA GLN A 237 -8.85 47.58 6.51
C GLN A 237 -7.51 47.13 7.05
N ASP A 238 -7.32 47.14 8.38
CA ASP A 238 -6.02 47.04 9.05
C ASP A 238 -5.05 48.14 8.58
N PHE A 239 -3.91 48.23 9.26
CA PHE A 239 -2.82 49.09 8.84
C PHE A 239 -1.77 48.27 8.10
N HIS A 240 -1.24 48.83 7.02
CA HIS A 240 -0.28 48.15 6.15
C HIS A 240 0.87 49.07 5.77
N ALA A 241 2.10 48.53 5.82
CA ALA A 241 3.30 49.20 5.33
C ALA A 241 4.13 48.28 4.43
N ILE A 242 4.57 48.80 3.28
CA ILE A 242 5.53 48.10 2.42
C ILE A 242 6.89 48.09 3.11
N VAL A 243 7.60 46.95 3.08
CA VAL A 243 8.99 46.84 3.52
C VAL A 243 9.90 47.29 2.36
N PRO A 244 10.58 48.46 2.45
CA PRO A 244 11.23 49.09 1.30
C PRO A 244 12.40 48.28 0.71
N LYS A 245 13.21 47.65 1.57
CA LYS A 245 14.38 46.86 1.18
C LYS A 245 14.13 45.36 1.40
N SER A 246 12.96 44.89 0.98
CA SER A 246 12.58 43.49 1.05
C SER A 246 13.35 42.62 0.05
N ILE A 247 13.32 41.30 0.28
CA ILE A 247 13.78 40.31 -0.70
C ILE A 247 13.03 40.46 -2.03
N PRO A 248 13.68 40.22 -3.19
CA PRO A 248 13.00 40.29 -4.49
C PRO A 248 11.75 39.39 -4.54
N ASP A 249 10.63 39.95 -5.03
CA ASP A 249 9.33 39.26 -5.09
C ASP A 249 9.45 37.88 -5.77
N GLU A 250 10.20 37.75 -6.85
CA GLU A 250 10.38 36.48 -7.57
C GLU A 250 11.02 35.40 -6.71
N LEU A 251 12.05 35.74 -5.93
CA LEU A 251 12.74 34.79 -5.05
C LEU A 251 11.83 34.36 -3.89
N TYR A 252 11.04 35.29 -3.35
CA TYR A 252 10.05 34.98 -2.32
C TYR A 252 9.03 33.95 -2.81
N TRP A 253 8.43 34.17 -3.99
CA TRP A 253 7.39 33.29 -4.50
C TRP A 253 7.90 31.90 -4.89
N VAL A 254 9.13 31.79 -5.39
CA VAL A 254 9.75 30.48 -5.66
C VAL A 254 9.92 29.67 -4.37
N GLU A 255 10.35 30.29 -3.28
CA GLU A 255 10.50 29.59 -2.00
C GLU A 255 9.14 29.27 -1.36
N GLU A 256 8.14 30.16 -1.44
CA GLU A 256 6.77 29.89 -0.97
C GLU A 256 6.11 28.73 -1.73
N GLU A 257 6.27 28.64 -3.05
CA GLU A 257 5.80 27.50 -3.85
C GLU A 257 6.48 26.21 -3.40
N ARG A 258 7.80 26.25 -3.23
CA ARG A 258 8.59 25.09 -2.79
C ARG A 258 8.19 24.62 -1.39
N GLN A 259 7.93 25.54 -0.46
CA GLN A 259 7.46 25.21 0.89
C GLN A 259 6.05 24.61 0.86
N THR A 260 5.15 25.20 0.06
CA THR A 260 3.79 24.68 -0.13
C THR A 260 3.84 23.26 -0.71
N PHE A 261 4.68 23.03 -1.73
CA PHE A 261 4.90 21.71 -2.32
C PHE A 261 5.42 20.68 -1.29
N LYS A 262 6.46 21.03 -0.52
CA LYS A 262 7.00 20.15 0.53
C LYS A 262 5.94 19.79 1.57
N LYS A 263 5.11 20.74 1.98
CA LYS A 263 4.03 20.51 2.93
C LYS A 263 3.00 19.52 2.38
N LEU A 264 2.59 19.67 1.12
CA LEU A 264 1.66 18.75 0.46
C LEU A 264 2.22 17.32 0.39
N GLN A 265 3.51 17.17 0.05
CA GLN A 265 4.16 15.87 0.05
C GLN A 265 4.18 15.22 1.43
N GLU A 266 4.50 15.99 2.47
CA GLU A 266 4.52 15.51 3.85
C GLU A 266 3.13 15.09 4.33
N GLU A 267 2.11 15.90 4.06
CA GLU A 267 0.71 15.56 4.39
C GLU A 267 0.26 14.28 3.69
N ARG A 268 0.63 14.09 2.42
CA ARG A 268 0.34 12.87 1.67
C ARG A 268 1.05 11.66 2.28
N ARG A 269 2.34 11.77 2.60
CA ARG A 269 3.10 10.72 3.27
C ARG A 269 2.43 10.28 4.58
N LEU A 270 2.08 11.24 5.44
CA LEU A 270 1.41 10.97 6.71
C LEU A 270 0.04 10.30 6.51
N LYS A 271 -0.74 10.73 5.52
CA LYS A 271 -2.03 10.09 5.17
C LYS A 271 -1.84 8.64 4.70
N GLU A 272 -0.85 8.39 3.85
CA GLU A 272 -0.54 7.03 3.36
C GLU A 272 -0.07 6.12 4.49
N GLU A 273 0.82 6.59 5.36
CA GLU A 273 1.29 5.85 6.53
C GLU A 273 0.14 5.49 7.47
N ALA A 274 -0.74 6.46 7.76
CA ALA A 274 -1.93 6.23 8.57
C ALA A 274 -2.88 5.21 7.91
N ALA A 275 -3.05 5.26 6.59
CA ALA A 275 -3.87 4.30 5.85
C ALA A 275 -3.27 2.89 5.89
N ARG A 276 -1.94 2.75 5.72
CA ARG A 276 -1.22 1.47 5.82
C ARG A 276 -1.35 0.87 7.22
N ALA A 277 -1.09 1.67 8.27
CA ALA A 277 -1.23 1.23 9.65
C ALA A 277 -2.66 0.77 9.98
N LYS A 278 -3.67 1.47 9.47
CA LYS A 278 -5.08 1.08 9.61
C LYS A 278 -5.38 -0.24 8.88
N ALA A 279 -4.88 -0.40 7.66
CA ALA A 279 -5.06 -1.62 6.87
C ALA A 279 -4.41 -2.83 7.56
N GLU A 280 -3.19 -2.68 8.06
CA GLU A 280 -2.46 -3.73 8.79
C GLU A 280 -3.21 -4.15 10.07
N LYS A 281 -3.62 -3.17 10.88
CA LYS A 281 -4.41 -3.44 12.10
C LYS A 281 -5.70 -4.19 11.77
N THR A 282 -6.38 -3.78 10.70
CA THR A 282 -7.63 -4.42 10.25
C THR A 282 -7.39 -5.85 9.78
N ALA A 283 -6.33 -6.09 9.00
CA ALA A 283 -5.95 -7.41 8.53
C ALA A 283 -5.62 -8.34 9.69
N ARG A 284 -4.86 -7.87 10.68
CA ARG A 284 -4.53 -8.62 11.90
C ARG A 284 -5.77 -9.01 12.69
N MET A 285 -6.66 -8.05 12.97
CA MET A 285 -7.91 -8.34 13.69
C MET A 285 -8.80 -9.31 12.93
N LYS A 286 -8.85 -9.21 11.59
CA LYS A 286 -9.60 -10.15 10.75
C LYS A 286 -9.02 -11.56 10.82
N ALA A 287 -7.70 -11.70 10.77
CA ALA A 287 -7.01 -13.00 10.90
C ALA A 287 -7.28 -13.64 12.27
N GLU A 288 -7.11 -12.87 13.35
CA GLU A 288 -7.37 -13.32 14.72
C GLU A 288 -8.84 -13.73 14.90
N THR A 289 -9.78 -12.92 14.39
CA THR A 289 -11.22 -13.24 14.46
C THR A 289 -11.55 -14.51 13.70
N LYS A 290 -10.94 -14.72 12.52
CA LYS A 290 -11.13 -15.93 11.72
C LYS A 290 -10.64 -17.17 12.47
N GLU A 291 -9.44 -17.09 13.06
CA GLU A 291 -8.85 -18.19 13.84
C GLU A 291 -9.71 -18.53 15.06
N ARG A 292 -10.11 -17.51 15.83
CA ARG A 292 -10.97 -17.69 17.01
C ARG A 292 -12.32 -18.29 16.65
N THR A 293 -12.92 -17.84 15.54
CA THR A 293 -14.21 -18.36 15.06
C THR A 293 -14.07 -19.83 14.64
N LEU A 294 -13.02 -20.18 13.90
CA LEU A 294 -12.75 -21.57 13.51
C LEU A 294 -12.57 -22.46 14.74
N LYS A 295 -11.75 -22.05 15.71
CA LYS A 295 -11.54 -22.80 16.96
C LYS A 295 -12.86 -23.01 17.72
N ARG A 296 -13.69 -21.97 17.85
CA ARG A 296 -15.00 -22.06 18.51
C ARG A 296 -15.95 -23.01 17.75
N PHE A 297 -15.93 -22.98 16.42
CA PHE A 297 -16.73 -23.89 15.60
C PHE A 297 -16.31 -25.35 15.84
N LEU A 298 -15.02 -25.66 15.76
CA LEU A 298 -14.48 -27.00 15.98
C LEU A 298 -14.79 -27.52 17.41
N LEU A 299 -14.64 -26.68 18.42
CA LEU A 299 -15.00 -27.02 19.80
C LEU A 299 -16.49 -27.24 20.00
N SER A 300 -17.36 -26.57 19.23
CA SER A 300 -18.81 -26.78 19.33
C SER A 300 -19.21 -28.19 18.91
N GLN A 301 -18.46 -28.81 17.99
CA GLN A 301 -18.68 -30.19 17.53
C GLN A 301 -18.14 -31.25 18.49
N LYS A 302 -17.34 -30.89 19.49
CA LYS A 302 -16.61 -31.82 20.40
C LYS A 302 -17.50 -32.87 21.07
N HIS A 303 -18.77 -32.54 21.32
CA HIS A 303 -19.73 -33.46 21.92
C HIS A 303 -20.13 -34.63 20.99
N ILE A 304 -19.90 -34.51 19.67
CA ILE A 304 -20.16 -35.55 18.65
C ILE A 304 -18.84 -36.06 18.08
N VAL A 305 -17.97 -35.16 17.63
CA VAL A 305 -16.70 -35.50 16.97
C VAL A 305 -15.62 -34.51 17.37
N TYR A 306 -14.41 -35.01 17.59
CA TYR A 306 -13.26 -34.23 18.03
C TYR A 306 -11.98 -34.78 17.42
N THR A 307 -11.00 -33.91 17.18
CA THR A 307 -9.68 -34.31 16.67
C THR A 307 -8.56 -33.83 17.57
N ASP A 308 -7.48 -34.61 17.62
CA ASP A 308 -6.23 -34.22 18.26
C ASP A 308 -5.05 -34.39 17.27
N PRO A 309 -4.41 -33.29 16.83
CA PRO A 309 -4.66 -31.89 17.20
C PRO A 309 -6.03 -31.37 16.73
N LEU A 310 -6.54 -30.35 17.42
CA LEU A 310 -7.82 -29.69 17.08
C LEU A 310 -7.76 -29.02 15.71
N ASP A 311 -6.63 -28.39 15.39
CA ASP A 311 -6.39 -27.78 14.09
C ASP A 311 -5.55 -28.73 13.24
N VAL A 312 -6.21 -29.43 12.31
CA VAL A 312 -5.62 -30.48 11.48
C VAL A 312 -4.81 -29.87 10.34
N GLN A 313 -3.51 -30.20 10.30
CA GLN A 313 -2.59 -29.75 9.26
C GLN A 313 -2.24 -30.89 8.30
N ALA A 314 -2.13 -30.58 7.01
CA ALA A 314 -1.73 -31.57 6.00
C ALA A 314 -0.35 -32.14 6.33
N GLY A 315 -0.19 -33.46 6.17
CA GLY A 315 1.06 -34.18 6.47
C GLY A 315 1.26 -34.53 7.95
N THR A 316 0.34 -34.16 8.83
CA THR A 316 0.38 -34.54 10.26
C THR A 316 -0.52 -35.73 10.56
N THR A 317 -0.17 -36.49 11.58
CA THR A 317 -1.03 -37.54 12.13
C THR A 317 -2.11 -36.91 13.01
N VAL A 318 -3.34 -37.38 12.87
CA VAL A 318 -4.50 -36.90 13.62
C VAL A 318 -5.23 -38.07 14.23
N THR A 319 -5.59 -37.94 15.50
CA THR A 319 -6.51 -38.84 16.19
C THR A 319 -7.94 -38.32 16.06
N VAL A 320 -8.88 -39.16 15.62
CA VAL A 320 -10.31 -38.80 15.48
C VAL A 320 -11.11 -39.51 16.57
N PHE A 321 -11.77 -38.73 17.41
CA PHE A 321 -12.68 -39.18 18.45
C PHE A 321 -14.12 -38.97 18.01
N TYR A 322 -14.98 -39.95 18.27
CA TYR A 322 -16.41 -39.91 17.95
C TYR A 322 -17.20 -40.40 19.15
N ASN A 323 -18.25 -39.65 19.51
CA ASN A 323 -19.13 -39.98 20.62
C ASN A 323 -20.49 -40.47 20.09
N PRO A 324 -20.74 -41.79 20.04
CA PRO A 324 -22.00 -42.31 19.53
C PRO A 324 -23.20 -41.95 20.42
N ALA A 325 -23.01 -41.67 21.71
CA ALA A 325 -24.09 -41.40 22.66
C ALA A 325 -24.97 -40.20 22.27
N ASN A 326 -24.38 -39.22 21.57
CA ASN A 326 -25.06 -38.00 21.12
C ASN A 326 -25.57 -38.09 19.67
N THR A 327 -25.71 -39.30 19.13
CA THR A 327 -26.07 -39.51 17.72
C THR A 327 -27.01 -40.71 17.54
N VAL A 328 -27.42 -40.95 16.29
CA VAL A 328 -28.23 -42.13 15.91
C VAL A 328 -27.51 -43.46 16.08
N LEU A 329 -26.20 -43.46 16.33
CA LEU A 329 -25.40 -44.67 16.58
C LEU A 329 -25.30 -45.04 18.07
N ASN A 330 -26.06 -44.36 18.94
CA ASN A 330 -26.11 -44.71 20.36
C ASN A 330 -26.58 -46.16 20.57
N GLY A 331 -25.89 -46.89 21.46
CA GLY A 331 -26.19 -48.28 21.81
C GLY A 331 -25.77 -49.34 20.77
N LYS A 332 -25.06 -48.96 19.68
CA LYS A 332 -24.54 -49.92 18.71
C LYS A 332 -23.27 -50.60 19.24
N SER A 333 -23.15 -51.90 19.00
CA SER A 333 -22.02 -52.73 19.45
C SER A 333 -20.73 -52.50 18.65
N GLU A 334 -20.85 -51.99 17.42
CA GLU A 334 -19.70 -51.67 16.57
C GLU A 334 -19.88 -50.31 15.90
N ILE A 335 -18.80 -49.54 15.89
CA ILE A 335 -18.71 -48.26 15.19
C ILE A 335 -17.55 -48.35 14.20
N TRP A 336 -17.80 -47.96 12.96
CA TRP A 336 -16.83 -48.01 11.88
C TRP A 336 -16.65 -46.63 11.26
N PHE A 337 -15.39 -46.22 11.10
CA PHE A 337 -14.99 -44.98 10.47
C PHE A 337 -14.63 -45.23 9.01
N ARG A 338 -15.36 -44.58 8.09
CA ARG A 338 -14.98 -44.47 6.67
C ARG A 338 -14.53 -43.05 6.40
N CYS A 339 -13.41 -42.91 5.73
CA CYS A 339 -12.88 -41.61 5.36
C CYS A 339 -12.24 -41.61 3.97
N SER A 340 -12.17 -40.42 3.42
CA SER A 340 -11.41 -40.08 2.22
C SER A 340 -11.06 -38.59 2.33
N PHE A 341 -10.17 -38.12 1.47
CA PHE A 341 -9.73 -36.73 1.45
C PHE A 341 -10.46 -35.96 0.35
N ASN A 342 -10.43 -34.62 0.43
CA ASN A 342 -10.93 -33.72 -0.62
C ASN A 342 -12.36 -34.06 -1.10
N HIS A 343 -13.30 -34.18 -0.16
CA HIS A 343 -14.71 -34.51 -0.46
C HIS A 343 -14.90 -35.82 -1.25
N TRP A 344 -14.18 -36.89 -0.87
CA TRP A 344 -14.27 -38.22 -1.50
C TRP A 344 -13.69 -38.32 -2.92
N THR A 345 -12.97 -37.30 -3.38
CA THR A 345 -12.39 -37.26 -4.74
C THR A 345 -10.89 -37.52 -4.78
N HIS A 346 -10.28 -37.88 -3.64
CA HIS A 346 -8.85 -38.16 -3.60
C HIS A 346 -8.49 -39.42 -4.39
N ARG A 347 -7.35 -39.41 -5.10
CA ARG A 347 -6.89 -40.52 -5.97
C ARG A 347 -6.71 -41.86 -5.29
N MET A 348 -6.39 -41.85 -3.98
CA MET A 348 -6.32 -43.07 -3.16
C MET A 348 -7.70 -43.67 -2.84
N GLY A 349 -8.77 -43.03 -3.31
CA GLY A 349 -10.14 -43.49 -3.17
C GLY A 349 -10.67 -43.43 -1.73
N ILE A 350 -11.65 -44.29 -1.46
CA ILE A 350 -12.20 -44.50 -0.14
C ILE A 350 -11.21 -45.38 0.62
N LEU A 351 -10.73 -44.89 1.77
CA LEU A 351 -9.87 -45.70 2.62
C LEU A 351 -10.66 -46.88 3.20
N PRO A 352 -10.02 -48.04 3.43
CA PRO A 352 -10.67 -49.17 4.06
C PRO A 352 -11.39 -48.76 5.35
N PRO A 353 -12.61 -49.27 5.62
CA PRO A 353 -13.32 -48.97 6.86
C PRO A 353 -12.47 -49.37 8.06
N GLN A 354 -12.31 -48.45 9.01
CA GLN A 354 -11.54 -48.68 10.24
C GLN A 354 -12.52 -48.86 11.40
N LYS A 355 -12.45 -49.99 12.10
CA LYS A 355 -13.25 -50.19 13.31
C LYS A 355 -12.76 -49.22 14.39
N MET A 356 -13.65 -48.41 14.94
CA MET A 356 -13.29 -47.52 16.05
C MET A 356 -13.16 -48.35 17.33
N VAL A 357 -12.06 -48.12 18.05
CA VAL A 357 -11.83 -48.76 19.35
C VAL A 357 -12.32 -47.84 20.46
N PRO A 358 -13.00 -48.38 21.50
CA PRO A 358 -13.30 -47.62 22.70
C PRO A 358 -12.00 -47.09 23.32
N VAL A 359 -11.99 -45.81 23.68
CA VAL A 359 -10.87 -45.25 24.44
C VAL A 359 -11.06 -45.71 25.89
N GLU A 360 -10.16 -46.56 26.39
CA GLU A 360 -10.12 -46.89 27.83
C GLU A 360 -9.90 -45.60 28.62
N TYR A 361 -10.70 -45.40 29.67
CA TYR A 361 -10.74 -44.17 30.47
C TYR A 361 -9.34 -43.63 30.83
N SER A 362 -8.84 -42.67 30.06
CA SER A 362 -7.80 -41.76 30.51
C SER A 362 -8.47 -40.75 31.43
N THR A 363 -8.28 -40.93 32.73
CA THR A 363 -8.68 -40.00 33.79
C THR A 363 -8.28 -38.57 33.43
N HIS A 364 -9.29 -37.70 33.32
CA HIS A 364 -9.14 -36.26 33.26
C HIS A 364 -8.78 -35.67 34.61
#